data_AF-A0A8T4QYG2-F1
#
_entry.id   AF-A0A8T4QYG2-F1
#
_cell.length_a   1.000
_cell.length_b   1.000
_cell.length_c   1.000
_cell.angle_alpha   90.00
_cell.angle_beta   90.00
_cell.angle_gamma   90.00
#
_symmetry.space_group_name_H-M   'P 1'
#
loop_
_entity.id
_entity.type
_entity.pdbx_description
1 polymer ?
#
loop_
_entity_poly.entity_id
_entity_poly.type
_entity_poly.pdbx_seq_one_letter_code
_entity_poly.pdbx_strand_id
1 'polypeptide(L)'
;MENLRIGIVGNIGVGKSTLVEAASTPPLNQILLSLLPEENHHKIHAFPEEFNPEVLAEFYKDPVKHAFMAQLEFLNGRLRREEKIDNCSGIILEDRTLAEDYHIFGQAQKILGHMTTPQFLAYHGTYKLMTAKVKEPDLVIYLRANVSTLLQRIAQRGRDSEKSIPSESR
;
A
#
# COMPACT_ATOMS: atom_id res chain seq x y z
N MET A 1 22.09 14.66 3.10
CA MET A 1 21.30 13.49 2.64
C MET A 1 19.84 13.84 2.83
N GLU A 2 19.14 14.06 1.73
CA GLU A 2 17.74 14.48 1.66
C GLU A 2 16.86 13.23 1.66
N ASN A 3 16.25 12.93 2.81
CA ASN A 3 15.18 11.93 2.99
C ASN A 3 15.53 10.45 2.78
N LEU A 4 15.13 9.62 3.76
CA LEU A 4 15.15 8.15 3.64
C LEU A 4 13.71 7.66 3.46
N ARG A 5 13.36 7.21 2.26
CA ARG A 5 12.04 6.66 1.95
C ARG A 5 12.04 5.14 2.09
N ILE A 6 11.09 4.61 2.85
CA ILE A 6 10.93 3.18 3.14
C ILE A 6 9.53 2.71 2.76
N GLY A 7 9.45 1.86 1.74
CA GLY A 7 8.25 1.15 1.31
C GLY A 7 7.98 -0.08 2.15
N ILE A 8 6.82 -0.16 2.81
CA ILE A 8 6.42 -1.36 3.54
C ILE A 8 5.44 -2.16 2.67
N VAL A 9 5.85 -3.36 2.25
CA VAL A 9 5.11 -4.20 1.31
C VAL A 9 4.71 -5.53 1.94
N GLY A 10 3.65 -6.15 1.41
CA GLY A 10 3.16 -7.45 1.84
C GLY A 10 1.64 -7.59 1.79
N ASN A 11 1.18 -8.82 2.01
CA ASN A 11 -0.23 -9.17 1.89
C ASN A 11 -1.14 -8.40 2.86
N ILE A 12 -2.44 -8.38 2.53
CA ILE A 12 -3.46 -7.86 3.44
C ILE A 12 -3.41 -8.68 4.74
N GLY A 13 -3.49 -8.01 5.89
CA GLY A 13 -3.42 -8.66 7.21
C GLY A 13 -2.02 -8.95 7.75
N VAL A 14 -0.94 -8.64 7.01
CA VAL A 14 0.43 -9.00 7.47
C VAL A 14 0.98 -8.09 8.58
N GLY A 15 0.36 -6.92 8.83
CA GLY A 15 0.77 -6.00 9.89
C GLY A 15 1.54 -4.76 9.40
N LYS A 16 1.38 -4.37 8.12
CA LYS A 16 2.04 -3.17 7.56
C LYS A 16 1.70 -1.89 8.32
N SER A 17 0.41 -1.60 8.49
CA SER A 17 -0.05 -0.41 9.21
C SER A 17 0.41 -0.42 10.67
N THR A 18 0.49 -1.60 11.30
CA THR A 18 1.05 -1.75 12.66
C THR A 18 2.54 -1.39 12.71
N LEU A 19 3.34 -1.80 11.70
CA LEU A 19 4.75 -1.42 11.63
C LEU A 19 4.91 0.10 11.42
N VAL A 20 4.10 0.70 10.54
CA VAL A 20 4.10 2.15 10.28
C VAL A 20 3.81 2.94 11.57
N GLU A 21 2.80 2.50 12.33
CA GLU A 21 2.43 3.10 13.61
C GLU A 21 3.53 2.91 14.67
N ALA A 22 4.06 1.69 14.81
CA ALA A 22 5.14 1.39 15.74
C ALA A 22 6.41 2.22 15.45
N ALA A 23 6.73 2.42 14.17
CA ALA A 23 7.89 3.20 13.75
C ALA A 23 7.73 4.71 14.03
N SER A 24 6.52 5.17 14.28
CA SER A 24 6.24 6.55 14.69
C SER A 24 6.29 6.76 16.21
N THR A 25 6.41 5.67 16.99
CA THR A 25 6.39 5.71 18.46
C THR A 25 7.65 5.07 19.08
N PRO A 26 8.01 5.42 20.33
CA PRO A 26 9.12 4.77 21.03
C PRO A 26 8.84 3.28 21.26
N PRO A 27 9.88 2.42 21.24
CA PRO A 27 11.31 2.77 21.09
C PRO A 27 11.78 2.89 19.63
N LEU A 28 10.97 2.44 18.66
CA LEU A 28 11.44 2.29 17.28
C LEU A 28 11.73 3.64 16.61
N ASN A 29 10.94 4.68 16.89
CA ASN A 29 11.20 6.01 16.34
C ASN A 29 12.57 6.58 16.78
N GLN A 30 12.99 6.34 18.02
CA GLN A 30 14.27 6.80 18.55
C GLN A 30 15.43 6.11 17.84
N ILE A 31 15.31 4.81 17.61
CA ILE A 31 16.31 4.03 16.87
C ILE A 31 16.40 4.51 15.42
N LEU A 32 15.26 4.74 14.77
CA LEU A 32 15.25 5.20 13.39
C LEU A 32 15.87 6.59 13.24
N LEU A 33 15.54 7.51 14.15
CA LEU A 33 16.07 8.87 14.14
C LEU A 33 17.56 8.92 14.49
N SER A 34 18.08 8.01 15.31
CA SER A 34 19.52 7.97 15.64
C SER A 34 20.41 7.52 14.47
N LEU A 35 19.83 6.98 13.39
CA LEU A 35 20.54 6.64 12.16
C LEU A 35 20.79 7.85 11.26
N LEU A 36 20.20 9.01 11.58
CA LEU A 36 20.32 10.22 10.78
C LEU A 36 21.30 11.22 11.41
N PRO A 37 21.98 12.06 10.61
CA PRO A 37 22.85 13.12 11.13
C PRO A 37 22.09 14.13 12.01
N GLU A 38 22.67 14.59 13.11
CA GLU A 38 22.00 15.49 14.07
C GLU A 38 21.69 16.90 13.51
N GLU A 39 22.32 17.29 12.40
CA GLU A 39 22.25 18.66 11.87
C GLU A 39 20.89 19.06 11.30
N ASN A 40 19.98 18.10 11.06
CA ASN A 40 18.62 18.39 10.63
C ASN A 40 17.62 17.90 11.68
N HIS A 41 16.60 18.72 11.94
CA HIS A 41 15.43 18.34 12.73
C HIS A 41 14.64 17.25 12.01
N HIS A 42 15.17 16.04 12.00
CA HIS A 42 14.59 14.91 11.29
C HIS A 42 13.32 14.44 11.99
N LYS A 43 12.28 14.22 11.19
CA LYS A 43 11.01 13.65 11.64
C LYS A 43 10.74 12.34 10.90
N ILE A 44 9.92 11.51 11.52
CA ILE A 44 9.34 10.36 10.87
C ILE A 44 7.96 10.78 10.36
N HIS A 45 7.77 10.64 9.06
CA HIS A 45 6.50 10.88 8.38
C HIS A 45 5.91 9.53 7.98
N ALA A 46 4.79 9.16 8.60
CA ALA A 46 4.05 7.95 8.28
C ALA A 46 2.88 8.26 7.36
N PHE A 47 2.82 7.55 6.23
CA PHE A 47 1.74 7.65 5.27
C PHE A 47 1.02 6.31 5.12
N PRO A 48 -0.03 6.06 5.94
CA PRO A 48 -0.85 4.86 5.81
C PRO A 48 -1.59 4.84 4.48
N GLU A 49 -2.08 3.66 4.11
CA GLU A 49 -2.91 3.50 2.92
C GLU A 49 -4.29 4.11 3.17
N GLU A 50 -4.66 5.10 2.35
CA GLU A 50 -5.99 5.72 2.34
C GLU A 50 -6.74 5.30 1.07
N PHE A 51 -8.00 4.92 1.22
CA PHE A 51 -8.88 4.55 0.10
C PHE A 51 -10.31 4.97 0.39
N ASN A 52 -11.11 5.12 -0.66
CA ASN A 52 -12.54 5.35 -0.53
C ASN A 52 -13.24 4.06 -0.01
N PRO A 53 -13.92 4.11 1.16
CA PRO A 53 -14.56 2.94 1.74
C PRO A 53 -15.74 2.41 0.89
N GLU A 54 -16.44 3.27 0.16
CA GLU A 54 -17.55 2.87 -0.73
C GLU A 54 -17.03 2.10 -1.94
N VAL A 55 -15.94 2.59 -2.57
CA VAL A 55 -15.30 1.90 -3.70
C VAL A 55 -14.76 0.54 -3.26
N LEU A 56 -14.15 0.46 -2.08
CA LEU A 56 -13.68 -0.80 -1.52
C LEU A 56 -14.84 -1.76 -1.25
N ALA A 57 -15.94 -1.26 -0.68
CA ALA A 57 -17.12 -2.07 -0.41
C ALA A 57 -17.75 -2.63 -1.70
N GLU A 58 -17.90 -1.81 -2.75
CA GLU A 58 -18.40 -2.26 -4.06
C GLU A 58 -17.46 -3.28 -4.71
N PHE A 59 -16.13 -3.10 -4.59
CA PHE A 59 -15.15 -4.08 -5.04
C PHE A 59 -15.37 -5.45 -4.41
N TYR A 60 -15.57 -5.53 -3.10
CA TYR A 60 -15.77 -6.81 -2.42
C TYR A 60 -17.16 -7.44 -2.66
N LYS A 61 -18.15 -6.65 -3.11
CA LYS A 61 -19.47 -7.16 -3.52
C LYS A 61 -19.44 -7.82 -4.89
N ASP A 62 -18.75 -7.21 -5.85
CA ASP A 62 -18.60 -7.74 -7.21
C ASP A 62 -17.23 -7.33 -7.80
N PRO A 63 -16.18 -8.14 -7.56
CA PRO A 63 -14.83 -7.84 -8.04
C PRO A 63 -14.75 -7.71 -9.56
N VAL A 64 -15.52 -8.50 -10.31
CA VAL A 64 -15.50 -8.49 -11.78
C VAL A 64 -16.04 -7.16 -12.32
N LYS A 65 -17.09 -6.62 -11.70
CA LYS A 65 -17.67 -5.34 -12.09
C LYS A 65 -16.85 -4.13 -11.63
N HIS A 66 -16.19 -4.23 -10.48
CA HIS A 66 -15.62 -3.07 -9.79
C HIS A 66 -14.09 -3.02 -9.73
N ALA A 67 -13.36 -4.09 -10.08
CA ALA A 67 -11.90 -4.13 -9.98
C ALA A 67 -11.19 -2.99 -10.71
N PHE A 68 -11.59 -2.70 -11.96
CA PHE A 68 -10.97 -1.63 -12.74
C PHE A 68 -11.10 -0.25 -12.05
N MET A 69 -12.30 0.07 -11.57
CA MET A 69 -12.56 1.32 -10.85
C MET A 69 -11.79 1.38 -9.53
N ALA A 70 -11.76 0.27 -8.79
CA ALA A 70 -11.04 0.18 -7.53
C ALA A 70 -9.54 0.40 -7.71
N GLN A 71 -8.92 -0.21 -8.73
CA GLN A 71 -7.50 -0.01 -9.02
C GLN A 71 -7.19 1.45 -9.38
N LEU A 72 -8.05 2.13 -10.13
CA LEU A 72 -7.88 3.57 -10.41
C LEU A 72 -7.98 4.41 -9.13
N GLU A 73 -8.93 4.11 -8.24
CA GLU A 73 -9.07 4.85 -6.99
C GLU A 73 -7.88 4.64 -6.04
N PHE A 74 -7.37 3.40 -5.95
CA PHE A 74 -6.16 3.12 -5.16
C PHE A 74 -4.92 3.80 -5.76
N LEU A 75 -4.76 3.80 -7.08
CA LEU A 75 -3.69 4.52 -7.77
C LEU A 75 -3.77 6.03 -7.47
N ASN A 76 -4.96 6.63 -7.59
CA ASN A 76 -5.19 8.04 -7.29
C ASN A 76 -4.84 8.39 -5.83
N GLY A 77 -5.24 7.55 -4.88
CA GLY A 77 -4.90 7.72 -3.46
C GLY A 77 -3.39 7.74 -3.22
N ARG A 78 -2.66 6.82 -3.86
CA ARG A 78 -1.19 6.75 -3.73
C ARG A 78 -0.49 7.91 -4.43
N LEU A 79 -0.97 8.37 -5.59
CA LEU A 79 -0.41 9.55 -6.25
C LEU A 79 -0.59 10.82 -5.42
N ARG A 80 -1.77 11.04 -4.81
CA ARG A 80 -1.98 12.15 -3.85
C ARG A 80 -1.05 12.06 -2.65
N ARG A 81 -0.68 10.85 -2.23
CA ARG A 81 0.30 10.65 -1.15
C ARG A 81 1.71 11.05 -1.60
N GLU A 82 2.11 10.74 -2.84
CA GLU A 82 3.41 11.18 -3.37
C GLU A 82 3.56 12.70 -3.33
N GLU A 83 2.51 13.44 -3.69
CA GLU A 83 2.50 14.92 -3.60
C GLU A 83 2.75 15.41 -2.15
N LYS A 84 2.25 14.70 -1.14
CA LYS A 84 2.52 15.02 0.28
C LYS A 84 3.95 14.65 0.68
N ILE A 85 4.46 13.53 0.18
CA ILE A 85 5.82 13.02 0.44
C ILE A 85 6.88 13.99 -0.07
N ASP A 86 6.68 14.57 -1.26
CA ASP A 86 7.60 15.54 -1.87
C ASP A 86 7.82 16.79 -1.00
N ASN A 87 6.90 17.10 -0.10
CA ASN A 87 6.97 18.23 0.83
C ASN A 87 7.53 17.86 2.22
N CYS A 88 7.92 16.60 2.44
CA CYS A 88 8.43 16.13 3.73
C CYS A 88 9.94 16.06 3.77
N SER A 89 10.51 16.10 4.99
CA SER A 89 11.93 15.81 5.19
C SER A 89 12.23 14.91 6.38
N GLY A 90 13.19 14.00 6.22
CA GLY A 90 13.53 12.98 7.22
C GLY A 90 13.22 11.55 6.77
N ILE A 91 12.70 10.72 7.67
CA ILE A 91 12.33 9.33 7.34
C ILE A 91 10.88 9.32 6.90
N ILE A 92 10.62 8.68 5.78
CA ILE A 92 9.31 8.58 5.17
C ILE A 92 8.93 7.10 5.12
N LEU A 93 7.84 6.74 5.78
CA LEU A 93 7.29 5.39 5.82
C LEU A 93 6.00 5.39 5.03
N GLU A 94 5.93 4.55 4.01
CA GLU A 94 4.74 4.42 3.16
C GLU A 94 4.19 3.00 3.26
N ASP A 95 2.92 2.90 3.68
CA ASP A 95 2.17 1.64 3.64
C ASP A 95 1.82 1.34 2.19
N ARG A 96 2.51 0.35 1.61
CA ARG A 96 2.50 -0.02 0.18
C ARG A 96 3.13 1.00 -0.75
N THR A 97 3.79 0.52 -1.79
CA THR A 97 4.39 1.36 -2.83
C THR A 97 3.45 1.45 -4.06
N LEU A 98 3.68 2.43 -4.95
CA LEU A 98 3.00 2.47 -6.25
C LEU A 98 3.33 1.23 -7.11
N ALA A 99 4.54 0.70 -7.00
CA ALA A 99 4.93 -0.54 -7.66
C ALA A 99 4.09 -1.74 -7.18
N GLU A 100 3.78 -1.81 -5.87
CA GLU A 100 2.93 -2.88 -5.34
C GLU A 100 1.50 -2.84 -5.93
N ASP A 101 0.94 -1.63 -6.14
CA ASP A 101 -0.38 -1.47 -6.76
C ASP A 101 -0.45 -2.15 -8.13
N TYR A 102 0.50 -1.84 -9.02
CA TYR A 102 0.47 -2.38 -10.37
C TYR A 102 0.95 -3.83 -10.42
N HIS A 103 2.16 -4.10 -9.91
CA HIS A 103 2.84 -5.38 -10.10
C HIS A 103 2.24 -6.51 -9.26
N ILE A 104 1.56 -6.19 -8.15
CA ILE A 104 0.91 -7.19 -7.30
C ILE A 104 -0.59 -7.13 -7.47
N PHE A 105 -1.25 -6.00 -7.15
CA PHE A 105 -2.71 -5.96 -7.12
C PHE A 105 -3.35 -5.94 -8.51
N GLY A 106 -2.91 -5.05 -9.40
CA GLY A 106 -3.40 -4.95 -10.77
C GLY A 106 -3.19 -6.24 -11.55
N GLN A 107 -2.00 -6.84 -11.45
CA GLN A 107 -1.71 -8.15 -12.04
C GLN A 107 -2.58 -9.25 -11.44
N ALA A 108 -2.78 -9.29 -10.12
CA ALA A 108 -3.66 -10.26 -9.49
C ALA A 108 -5.11 -10.14 -10.00
N GLN A 109 -5.66 -8.92 -10.12
CA GLN A 109 -7.01 -8.73 -10.66
C GLN A 109 -7.12 -9.23 -12.12
N LYS A 110 -6.04 -9.12 -12.90
CA LYS A 110 -6.01 -9.67 -14.26
C LYS A 110 -5.98 -11.20 -14.25
N ILE A 111 -5.13 -11.80 -13.42
CA ILE A 111 -4.96 -13.26 -13.30
C ILE A 111 -6.25 -13.92 -12.77
N LEU A 112 -6.90 -13.30 -11.79
CA LEU A 112 -8.16 -13.77 -11.19
C LEU A 112 -9.38 -13.55 -12.09
N GLY A 113 -9.21 -12.92 -13.26
CA GLY A 113 -10.31 -12.66 -14.19
C GLY A 113 -11.23 -11.52 -13.79
N HIS A 114 -10.88 -10.73 -12.77
CA HIS A 114 -11.66 -9.56 -12.35
C HIS A 114 -11.47 -8.36 -13.29
N MET A 115 -10.34 -8.30 -14.02
CA MET A 115 -10.13 -7.32 -15.09
C MET A 115 -10.00 -8.00 -16.45
N THR A 116 -10.81 -7.55 -17.41
CA THR A 116 -10.67 -7.92 -18.83
C THR A 116 -9.33 -7.42 -19.40
N THR A 117 -8.89 -7.97 -20.53
CA THR A 117 -7.64 -7.52 -21.17
C THR A 117 -7.67 -6.03 -21.52
N PRO A 118 -8.75 -5.47 -22.12
CA PRO A 118 -8.80 -4.04 -22.39
C PRO A 118 -8.74 -3.17 -21.12
N GLN A 119 -9.46 -3.54 -20.06
CA GLN A 119 -9.40 -2.83 -18.77
C GLN A 119 -7.98 -2.83 -18.19
N PHE A 120 -7.32 -3.99 -18.18
CA PHE A 120 -5.95 -4.09 -17.68
C PHE A 120 -4.95 -3.28 -18.52
N LEU A 121 -5.07 -3.28 -19.85
CA LEU A 121 -4.22 -2.47 -20.72
C LEU A 121 -4.44 -0.97 -20.51
N ALA A 122 -5.70 -0.54 -20.33
CA ALA A 122 -6.01 0.85 -19.99
C ALA A 122 -5.39 1.24 -18.64
N TYR A 123 -5.57 0.41 -17.61
CA TYR A 123 -4.98 0.63 -16.29
C TYR A 123 -3.44 0.68 -16.36
N HIS A 124 -2.80 -0.23 -17.09
CA HIS A 124 -1.35 -0.22 -17.32
C HIS A 124 -0.86 1.06 -18.00
N GLY A 125 -1.58 1.54 -19.01
CA GLY A 125 -1.28 2.81 -19.68
C GLY A 125 -1.34 3.99 -18.71
N THR A 126 -2.41 4.08 -17.92
CA THR A 126 -2.58 5.10 -16.88
C THR A 126 -1.46 5.02 -15.84
N TYR A 127 -1.18 3.83 -15.31
CA TYR A 127 -0.12 3.61 -14.34
C TYR A 127 1.22 4.14 -14.86
N LYS A 128 1.62 3.75 -16.08
CA LYS A 128 2.88 4.20 -16.68
C LYS A 128 2.96 5.71 -16.83
N LEU A 129 1.88 6.34 -17.32
CA LEU A 129 1.87 7.79 -17.54
C LEU A 129 1.98 8.55 -16.21
N MET A 130 1.22 8.14 -15.20
CA MET A 130 1.15 8.85 -13.93
C MET A 130 2.38 8.63 -13.04
N THR A 131 3.05 7.48 -13.16
CA THR A 131 4.20 7.12 -12.32
C THR A 131 5.56 7.41 -12.96
N ALA A 132 5.60 7.85 -14.22
CA ALA A 132 6.85 8.04 -14.98
C ALA A 132 7.90 8.94 -14.32
N LYS A 133 7.49 9.85 -13.43
CA LYS A 133 8.37 10.78 -12.72
C LYS A 133 8.35 10.61 -11.20
N VAL A 134 7.64 9.61 -10.70
CA VAL A 134 7.54 9.37 -9.26
C VAL A 134 8.82 8.65 -8.81
N LYS A 135 9.46 9.18 -7.76
CA LYS A 135 10.64 8.55 -7.17
C LYS A 135 10.23 7.29 -6.40
N GLU A 136 10.90 6.17 -6.65
CA GLU A 136 10.71 4.96 -5.86
C GLU A 136 11.33 5.09 -4.45
N PRO A 137 10.88 4.28 -3.48
CA PRO A 137 11.50 4.24 -2.15
C PRO A 137 12.96 3.81 -2.20
N ASP A 138 13.78 4.36 -1.30
CA ASP A 138 15.19 4.01 -1.19
C ASP A 138 15.38 2.60 -0.56
N LEU A 139 14.40 2.13 0.23
CA LEU A 139 14.35 0.80 0.83
C LEU A 139 12.94 0.20 0.75
N VAL A 140 12.85 -1.12 0.61
CA VAL A 140 11.60 -1.85 0.74
C VAL A 140 11.69 -2.90 1.86
N ILE A 141 10.77 -2.85 2.82
CA ILE A 141 10.59 -3.84 3.88
C ILE A 141 9.43 -4.75 3.50
N TYR A 142 9.73 -6.01 3.21
CA TYR A 142 8.71 -7.02 2.92
C TYR A 142 8.30 -7.78 4.18
N LEU A 143 7.05 -7.61 4.58
CA LEU A 143 6.44 -8.38 5.65
C LEU A 143 5.79 -9.64 5.09
N ARG A 144 6.16 -10.79 5.68
CA ARG A 144 5.67 -12.12 5.28
C ARG A 144 5.06 -12.84 6.46
N ALA A 145 3.92 -13.48 6.22
CA ALA A 145 3.27 -14.42 7.14
C ALA A 145 2.64 -15.56 6.34
N ASN A 146 2.35 -16.69 7.00
CA ASN A 146 1.61 -17.79 6.39
C ASN A 146 0.13 -17.42 6.18
N VAL A 147 -0.55 -18.11 5.26
CA VAL A 147 -1.94 -17.80 4.88
C VAL A 147 -2.89 -17.88 6.07
N SER A 148 -2.73 -18.87 6.94
CA SER A 148 -3.57 -19.04 8.14
C SER A 148 -3.48 -17.83 9.08
N THR A 149 -2.28 -17.28 9.29
CA THR A 149 -2.10 -16.05 10.10
C THR A 149 -2.75 -14.85 9.43
N LEU A 150 -2.64 -14.71 8.10
CA LEU A 150 -3.25 -13.60 7.37
C LEU A 150 -4.78 -13.62 7.50
N LEU A 151 -5.40 -14.78 7.27
CA LEU A 151 -6.85 -14.96 7.39
C LEU A 151 -7.34 -14.69 8.81
N GLN A 152 -6.63 -15.20 9.83
CA GLN A 152 -6.96 -14.94 11.23
C GLN A 152 -6.95 -13.43 11.54
N ARG A 153 -5.93 -12.71 11.08
CA ARG A 153 -5.80 -11.26 11.32
C ARG A 153 -6.84 -10.44 10.55
N ILE A 154 -7.17 -10.84 9.32
CA ILE A 154 -8.24 -10.21 8.54
C ILE A 154 -9.58 -10.39 9.25
N ALA A 155 -9.87 -11.61 9.73
CA ALA A 155 -11.10 -11.89 10.48
C ALA A 155 -11.19 -11.07 11.78
N GLN A 156 -10.08 -10.96 12.54
CA GLN A 156 -10.01 -10.15 13.75
C GLN A 156 -10.22 -8.65 13.48
N ARG A 157 -9.73 -8.14 12.34
CA ARG A 157 -9.92 -6.73 11.96
C ARG A 157 -11.38 -6.41 11.69
N GLY A 158 -12.19 -7.40 11.28
CA GLY A 158 -13.64 -7.30 11.25
C GLY A 158 -14.21 -6.27 10.27
N ARG A 159 -13.45 -5.85 9.25
CA ARG A 159 -13.98 -4.95 8.22
C ARG A 159 -15.12 -5.65 7.49
N ASP A 160 -16.31 -5.05 7.51
CA ASP A 160 -17.51 -5.64 6.91
C ASP A 160 -17.32 -5.98 5.43
N SER A 161 -16.55 -5.16 4.72
CA SER A 161 -16.22 -5.38 3.31
C SER A 161 -15.33 -6.61 3.07
N GLU A 162 -14.55 -7.06 4.03
CA GLU A 162 -13.58 -8.16 3.86
C GLU A 162 -14.13 -9.53 4.26
N LYS A 163 -15.36 -9.58 4.77
CA LYS A 163 -16.04 -10.83 5.15
C LYS A 163 -16.29 -11.77 3.97
N SER A 164 -16.23 -11.27 2.73
CA SER A 164 -16.41 -12.07 1.52
C SER A 164 -15.12 -12.75 1.03
N ILE A 165 -13.96 -12.49 1.66
CA ILE A 165 -12.70 -13.13 1.27
C ILE A 165 -12.78 -14.64 1.60
N PRO A 166 -12.66 -15.54 0.61
CA PRO A 166 -12.73 -16.99 0.86
C PRO A 166 -11.62 -17.43 1.81
N SER A 167 -11.95 -18.28 2.78
CA SER A 167 -11.01 -18.80 3.78
C SER A 167 -10.07 -19.89 3.24
N GLU A 168 -10.19 -20.30 1.97
CA GLU A 168 -9.41 -21.41 1.41
C GLU A 168 -8.99 -21.15 -0.04
N SER A 169 -7.74 -21.49 -0.35
CA SER A 169 -7.25 -21.70 -1.71
C SER A 169 -7.71 -23.09 -2.15
N ARG A 170 -8.67 -23.19 -3.07
CA ARG A 170 -8.90 -24.42 -3.84
C ARG A 170 -7.90 -24.53 -4.98
#